data_AF-A0A831UAC7-F1
#
_entry.id   AF-A0A831UAC7-F1
#
_cell.length_a   1.000
_cell.length_b   1.000
_cell.length_c   1.000
_cell.angle_alpha   90.00
_cell.angle_beta   90.00
_cell.angle_gamma   90.00
#
_symmetry.space_group_name_H-M   'P 1'
#
loop_
_entity.id
_entity.type
_entity.pdbx_description
1 polymer ?
#
loop_
_entity_poly.entity_id
_entity_poly.type
_entity_poly.pdbx_seq_one_letter_code
_entity_poly.pdbx_strand_id
1 'polypeptide(L)'
;MHGVPMEKSKVRLRVHVAIFAAVMVIAIGGTMYLEGLSLLDAIYFSIVTVATVGYGDISPKTPAGKILALVIIFTGVSTFLAVAANATELFLSRRDDENRLKKLNMVMGLFFSEAGTRLLRFFTDADPALELLQNSLVIKADWGPRQFSDAVRRLKEHPCQVRIDAIDLASLKCFLTEKSELLVGLMENPYMLEHETFTDLVIAVLHLKEELESRETLTPLPQSDLDHLAGDMNRIYAQLSRLWLTHMGHLKGAYPFLFSLAVRKNPFDREASVVVRY
;
A
#
# COMPACT_ATOMS: atom_id res chain seq x y z
N MET A 1 -11.66 5.83 3.39
CA MET A 1 -12.22 6.26 2.08
C MET A 1 -11.10 6.84 1.19
N HIS A 2 -10.26 6.01 0.55
CA HIS A 2 -9.09 6.47 -0.23
C HIS A 2 -9.00 5.83 -1.64
N GLY A 3 -10.14 5.43 -2.22
CA GLY A 3 -10.21 4.98 -3.63
C GLY A 3 -10.36 6.10 -4.67
N VAL A 4 -10.57 7.34 -4.21
CA VAL A 4 -11.13 8.43 -5.03
C VAL A 4 -10.22 8.96 -6.16
N PRO A 5 -8.88 9.15 -5.99
CA PRO A 5 -8.09 9.78 -7.06
C PRO A 5 -7.86 8.83 -8.25
N MET A 6 -7.52 7.57 -7.99
CA MET A 6 -7.28 6.57 -9.04
C MET A 6 -8.55 6.14 -9.77
N GLU A 7 -9.69 6.11 -9.08
CA GLU A 7 -10.98 5.82 -9.68
C GLU A 7 -11.43 6.95 -10.61
N LYS A 8 -11.26 8.21 -10.19
CA LYS A 8 -11.52 9.39 -11.03
C LYS A 8 -10.66 9.41 -12.30
N SER A 9 -9.36 9.13 -12.19
CA SER A 9 -8.46 9.09 -13.37
C SER A 9 -8.83 7.97 -14.35
N LYS A 10 -9.22 6.78 -13.84
CA LYS A 10 -9.72 5.68 -14.69
C LYS A 10 -11.04 6.03 -15.40
N VAL A 11 -11.98 6.66 -14.70
CA VAL A 11 -13.26 7.10 -15.28
C VAL A 11 -13.01 8.17 -16.34
N ARG A 12 -12.16 9.15 -16.07
CA ARG A 12 -11.76 10.19 -17.02
C ARG A 12 -11.15 9.59 -18.28
N LEU A 13 -10.22 8.63 -18.14
CA LEU A 13 -9.64 7.93 -19.28
C LEU A 13 -10.69 7.18 -20.10
N ARG A 14 -11.62 6.45 -19.46
CA ARG A 14 -12.71 5.73 -20.15
C ARG A 14 -13.58 6.67 -20.98
N VAL A 15 -13.92 7.85 -20.44
CA VAL A 15 -14.70 8.87 -21.16
C VAL A 15 -13.94 9.37 -22.39
N HIS A 16 -12.66 9.74 -22.25
CA HIS A 16 -11.84 10.19 -23.39
C HIS A 16 -11.69 9.10 -24.46
N VAL A 17 -11.50 7.83 -24.05
CA VAL A 17 -11.43 6.68 -24.97
C VAL A 17 -12.76 6.47 -25.70
N ALA A 18 -13.90 6.62 -25.01
CA ALA A 18 -15.22 6.49 -25.65
C ALA A 18 -15.47 7.60 -26.67
N ILE A 19 -15.13 8.84 -26.35
CA ILE A 19 -15.25 9.98 -27.28
C ILE A 19 -14.31 9.78 -28.48
N PHE A 20 -13.06 9.37 -28.22
CA PHE A 20 -12.10 9.06 -29.27
C PHE A 20 -12.61 7.98 -30.23
N ALA A 21 -13.15 6.88 -29.70
CA ALA A 21 -13.75 5.82 -30.50
C ALA A 21 -14.92 6.31 -31.35
N ALA A 22 -15.80 7.17 -30.79
CA ALA A 22 -16.90 7.77 -31.53
C ALA A 22 -16.40 8.65 -32.70
N VAL A 23 -15.37 9.49 -32.46
CA VAL A 23 -14.74 10.30 -33.50
C VAL A 23 -14.14 9.42 -34.60
N MET A 24 -13.47 8.33 -34.24
CA MET A 24 -12.92 7.37 -35.21
C MET A 24 -14.00 6.69 -36.05
N VAL A 25 -15.13 6.29 -35.44
CA VAL A 25 -16.26 5.70 -36.16
C VAL A 25 -16.87 6.71 -37.15
N ILE A 26 -17.04 7.96 -36.73
CA ILE A 26 -17.53 9.05 -37.59
C ILE A 26 -16.55 9.31 -38.73
N ALA A 27 -15.24 9.30 -38.45
CA ALA A 27 -14.20 9.51 -39.46
C ALA A 27 -14.20 8.41 -40.53
N ILE A 28 -14.23 7.15 -40.10
CA ILE A 28 -14.22 5.99 -40.98
C ILE A 28 -15.52 5.96 -41.80
N GLY A 29 -16.69 6.00 -41.16
CA GLY A 29 -17.97 5.93 -41.86
C GLY A 29 -18.21 7.12 -42.78
N GLY A 30 -17.83 8.33 -42.34
CA GLY A 30 -17.99 9.55 -43.12
C GLY A 30 -17.11 9.57 -44.37
N THR A 31 -15.86 9.11 -44.27
CA THR A 31 -14.96 9.05 -45.44
C THR A 31 -15.32 7.90 -46.40
N MET A 32 -15.82 6.78 -45.89
CA MET A 32 -16.39 5.73 -46.76
C MET A 32 -17.59 6.24 -47.55
N TYR A 33 -18.50 6.99 -46.91
CA TYR A 33 -19.71 7.49 -47.56
C TYR A 33 -19.46 8.68 -48.50
N LEU A 34 -18.64 9.66 -48.09
CA LEU A 34 -18.42 10.90 -48.84
C LEU A 34 -17.33 10.79 -49.91
N GLU A 35 -16.30 9.98 -49.67
CA GLU A 35 -15.14 9.83 -50.58
C GLU A 35 -15.10 8.45 -51.26
N GLY A 36 -16.00 7.53 -50.92
CA GLY A 36 -16.05 6.19 -51.50
C GLY A 36 -14.85 5.32 -51.14
N LEU A 37 -14.16 5.63 -50.04
CA LEU A 37 -12.99 4.87 -49.59
C LEU A 37 -13.40 3.44 -49.20
N SER A 38 -12.49 2.48 -49.46
CA SER A 38 -12.61 1.16 -48.86
C SER A 38 -12.48 1.26 -47.33
N LEU A 39 -12.98 0.27 -46.59
CA LEU A 39 -12.88 0.25 -45.12
C LEU A 39 -11.42 0.38 -44.65
N LEU A 40 -10.49 -0.30 -45.34
CA LEU A 40 -9.07 -0.26 -44.98
C LEU A 40 -8.47 1.13 -45.24
N ASP A 41 -8.78 1.75 -46.38
CA ASP A 41 -8.30 3.10 -46.71
C ASP A 41 -8.88 4.15 -45.78
N ALA A 42 -10.14 4.01 -45.37
CA ALA A 42 -10.80 4.90 -44.43
C ALA A 42 -10.20 4.80 -43.01
N ILE A 43 -9.92 3.57 -42.54
CA ILE A 43 -9.20 3.33 -41.27
C ILE A 43 -7.80 3.94 -41.34
N TYR A 44 -7.07 3.67 -42.42
CA TYR A 44 -5.72 4.16 -42.63
C TYR A 44 -5.68 5.70 -42.65
N PHE A 45 -6.53 6.34 -43.46
CA PHE A 45 -6.64 7.80 -43.52
C PHE A 45 -6.97 8.40 -42.15
N SER A 46 -7.93 7.82 -41.43
CA SER A 46 -8.36 8.32 -40.11
C SER A 46 -7.22 8.24 -39.10
N ILE A 47 -6.50 7.11 -39.04
CA ILE A 47 -5.36 6.93 -38.12
C ILE A 47 -4.23 7.90 -38.46
N VAL A 48 -3.81 7.96 -39.73
CA VAL A 48 -2.69 8.80 -40.18
C VAL A 48 -2.99 10.29 -39.96
N THR A 49 -4.24 10.70 -40.14
CA THR A 49 -4.69 12.09 -39.90
C THR A 49 -4.68 12.43 -38.42
N VAL A 50 -5.29 11.59 -37.59
CA VAL A 50 -5.41 11.80 -36.14
C VAL A 50 -4.08 11.68 -35.41
N ALA A 51 -3.20 10.79 -35.88
CA ALA A 51 -1.82 10.69 -35.41
C ALA A 51 -0.93 11.84 -35.89
N THR A 52 -1.47 12.77 -36.69
CA THR A 52 -0.76 13.93 -37.27
C THR A 52 0.42 13.56 -38.18
N VAL A 53 0.43 12.33 -38.71
CA VAL A 53 1.49 11.85 -39.61
C VAL A 53 1.28 12.44 -41.02
N GLY A 54 0.05 12.34 -41.54
CA GLY A 54 -0.36 13.03 -42.76
C GLY A 54 0.47 12.72 -44.03
N TYR A 55 0.65 11.44 -44.40
CA TYR A 55 1.43 11.06 -45.59
C TYR A 55 0.95 11.70 -46.91
N GLY A 56 -0.34 12.03 -47.02
CA GLY A 56 -0.93 12.73 -48.17
C GLY A 56 -1.20 11.84 -49.38
N ASP A 57 -0.97 10.54 -49.27
CA ASP A 57 -1.28 9.50 -50.25
C ASP A 57 -2.80 9.30 -50.43
N ILE A 58 -3.57 9.39 -49.35
CA ILE A 58 -5.04 9.43 -49.36
C ILE A 58 -5.50 10.80 -48.83
N SER A 59 -6.32 11.50 -49.60
CA SER A 59 -6.87 12.80 -49.22
C SER A 59 -8.29 13.02 -49.75
N PRO A 60 -9.16 13.74 -49.01
CA PRO A 60 -10.51 14.04 -49.45
C PRO A 60 -10.52 14.98 -50.66
N LYS A 61 -11.24 14.58 -51.71
CA LYS A 61 -11.36 15.35 -52.95
C LYS A 61 -12.66 16.17 -52.97
N THR A 62 -13.71 15.69 -52.32
CA THR A 62 -15.02 16.36 -52.29
C THR A 62 -15.03 17.54 -51.31
N PRO A 63 -15.82 18.59 -51.55
CA PRO A 63 -16.00 19.68 -50.59
C PRO A 63 -16.48 19.18 -49.22
N ALA A 64 -17.43 18.24 -49.21
CA ALA A 64 -17.97 17.65 -47.98
C ALA A 64 -16.91 16.84 -47.21
N GLY A 65 -16.11 16.02 -47.89
CA GLY A 65 -15.03 15.25 -47.29
C GLY A 65 -13.92 16.13 -46.73
N LYS A 66 -13.61 17.27 -47.37
CA LYS A 66 -12.66 18.26 -46.81
C LYS A 66 -13.17 18.90 -45.52
N ILE A 67 -14.46 19.24 -45.45
CA ILE A 67 -15.09 19.75 -44.22
C ILE A 67 -15.03 18.69 -43.11
N LEU A 68 -15.38 17.44 -43.44
CA LEU A 68 -15.28 16.33 -42.50
C LEU A 68 -13.83 16.16 -41.99
N ALA A 69 -12.84 16.20 -42.87
CA ALA A 69 -11.44 16.10 -42.47
C ALA A 69 -11.00 17.25 -41.54
N LEU A 70 -11.45 18.48 -41.78
CA LEU A 70 -11.20 19.60 -40.85
C LEU A 70 -11.77 19.32 -39.46
N VAL A 71 -13.00 18.80 -39.38
CA VAL A 71 -13.62 18.42 -38.10
C VAL A 71 -12.85 17.29 -37.43
N ILE A 72 -12.42 16.27 -38.18
CA ILE A 72 -11.62 15.14 -37.65
C ILE A 72 -10.26 15.63 -37.15
N ILE A 73 -9.60 16.55 -37.86
CA ILE A 73 -8.33 17.11 -37.42
C ILE A 73 -8.50 17.81 -36.07
N PHE A 74 -9.50 18.70 -35.94
CA PHE A 74 -9.73 19.39 -34.67
C PHE A 74 -10.15 18.43 -33.55
N THR A 75 -11.14 17.59 -33.78
CA THR A 75 -11.73 16.73 -32.73
C THR A 75 -10.90 15.48 -32.46
N GLY A 76 -10.42 14.81 -33.50
CA GLY A 76 -9.64 13.59 -33.43
C GLY A 76 -8.25 13.80 -32.84
N VAL A 77 -7.50 14.81 -33.29
CA VAL A 77 -6.17 15.11 -32.72
C VAL A 77 -6.29 15.51 -31.25
N SER A 78 -7.27 16.37 -30.91
CA SER A 78 -7.49 16.79 -29.52
C SER A 78 -7.85 15.61 -28.61
N THR A 79 -8.76 14.73 -29.05
CA THR A 79 -9.17 13.56 -28.27
C THR A 79 -8.07 12.51 -28.17
N PHE A 80 -7.28 12.30 -29.23
CA PHE A 80 -6.10 11.44 -29.21
C PHE A 80 -5.08 11.91 -28.18
N LEU A 81 -4.73 13.20 -28.18
CA LEU A 81 -3.77 13.76 -27.23
C LEU A 81 -4.28 13.65 -25.78
N ALA A 82 -5.57 13.88 -25.56
CA ALA A 82 -6.18 13.71 -24.25
C ALA A 82 -6.10 12.25 -23.76
N VAL A 83 -6.39 11.27 -24.62
CA VAL A 83 -6.22 9.84 -24.29
C VAL A 83 -4.76 9.52 -23.94
N ALA A 84 -3.81 9.98 -24.77
CA ALA A 84 -2.39 9.73 -24.56
C ALA A 84 -1.88 10.33 -23.23
N ALA A 85 -2.25 11.57 -22.93
CA ALA A 85 -1.88 12.25 -21.68
C ALA A 85 -2.45 11.53 -20.44
N ASN A 86 -3.75 11.19 -20.45
CA ASN A 86 -4.39 10.49 -19.34
C ASN A 86 -3.85 9.07 -19.14
N ALA A 87 -3.53 8.37 -20.23
CA ALA A 87 -2.89 7.06 -20.16
C ALA A 87 -1.50 7.18 -19.50
N THR A 88 -0.70 8.16 -19.94
CA THR A 88 0.64 8.42 -19.38
C THR A 88 0.56 8.75 -17.89
N GLU A 89 -0.35 9.64 -17.48
CA GLU A 89 -0.60 9.98 -16.08
C GLU A 89 -0.95 8.73 -15.26
N LEU A 90 -1.87 7.88 -15.75
CA LEU A 90 -2.24 6.65 -15.07
C LEU A 90 -1.05 5.67 -14.91
N PHE A 91 -0.19 5.56 -15.93
CA PHE A 91 1.02 4.74 -15.85
C PHE A 91 2.02 5.29 -14.83
N LEU A 92 2.24 6.60 -14.80
CA LEU A 92 3.12 7.25 -13.85
C LEU A 92 2.60 7.09 -12.41
N SER A 93 1.33 7.40 -12.17
CA SER A 93 0.73 7.26 -10.83
C SER A 93 0.81 5.83 -10.29
N ARG A 94 0.59 4.82 -11.14
CA ARG A 94 0.76 3.41 -10.73
C ARG A 94 2.19 3.10 -10.33
N ARG A 95 3.16 3.61 -11.09
CA ARG A 95 4.59 3.40 -10.80
C ARG A 95 5.00 4.10 -9.50
N ASP A 96 4.47 5.29 -9.24
CA ASP A 96 4.72 6.04 -8.02
C ASP A 96 4.14 5.32 -6.79
N ASP A 97 2.91 4.81 -6.89
CA ASP A 97 2.27 3.99 -5.84
C ASP A 97 3.10 2.73 -5.53
N GLU A 98 3.56 2.00 -6.56
CA GLU A 98 4.40 0.81 -6.38
C GLU A 98 5.75 1.14 -5.72
N ASN A 99 6.39 2.22 -6.16
CA ASN A 99 7.66 2.67 -5.58
C ASN A 99 7.49 3.10 -4.13
N ARG A 100 6.40 3.82 -3.84
CA ARG A 100 6.05 4.24 -2.49
C ARG A 100 5.83 3.05 -1.57
N LEU A 101 5.05 2.05 -1.99
CA LEU A 101 4.86 0.82 -1.20
C LEU A 101 6.17 0.09 -0.93
N LYS A 102 7.07 0.00 -1.92
CA LYS A 102 8.41 -0.59 -1.73
C LYS A 102 9.21 0.17 -0.68
N LYS A 103 9.21 1.51 -0.73
CA LYS A 103 9.90 2.35 0.25
C LYS A 103 9.31 2.21 1.64
N LEU A 104 7.98 2.22 1.76
CA LEU A 104 7.29 1.99 3.01
C LEU A 104 7.65 0.61 3.61
N ASN A 105 7.73 -0.44 2.79
CA ASN A 105 8.16 -1.76 3.24
C ASN A 105 9.61 -1.79 3.75
N MET A 106 10.52 -1.00 3.17
CA MET A 106 11.89 -0.87 3.68
C MET A 106 11.91 -0.18 5.06
N VAL A 107 11.12 0.88 5.21
CA VAL A 107 10.98 1.63 6.47
C VAL A 107 10.36 0.75 7.56
N MET A 108 9.31 -0.01 7.24
CA MET A 108 8.73 -1.01 8.15
C MET A 108 9.75 -2.08 8.55
N GLY A 109 10.61 -2.51 7.62
CA GLY A 109 11.71 -3.44 7.90
C GLY A 109 12.70 -2.90 8.93
N LEU A 110 13.10 -1.63 8.79
CA LEU A 110 13.93 -0.94 9.78
C LEU A 110 13.22 -0.90 11.14
N PHE A 111 11.96 -0.47 11.18
CA PHE A 111 11.16 -0.43 12.40
C PHE A 111 11.10 -1.80 13.08
N PHE A 112 10.77 -2.88 12.37
CA PHE A 112 10.68 -4.21 12.96
C PHE A 112 12.03 -4.78 13.40
N SER A 113 13.11 -4.46 12.68
CA SER A 113 14.47 -4.85 13.06
C SER A 113 14.89 -4.21 14.39
N GLU A 114 14.62 -2.91 14.56
CA GLU A 114 15.16 -2.12 15.66
C GLU A 114 14.23 -2.02 16.87
N ALA A 115 12.91 -1.91 16.65
CA ALA A 115 11.94 -1.64 17.71
C ALA A 115 10.76 -2.63 17.69
N GLY A 116 10.08 -2.76 16.55
CA GLY A 116 8.77 -3.42 16.45
C GLY A 116 8.76 -4.87 16.93
N THR A 117 9.78 -5.68 16.60
CA THR A 117 9.80 -7.10 17.05
C THR A 117 9.97 -7.21 18.57
N ARG A 118 10.82 -6.36 19.16
CA ARG A 118 11.04 -6.35 20.62
C ARG A 118 9.84 -5.78 21.37
N LEU A 119 9.23 -4.72 20.84
CA LEU A 119 7.99 -4.17 21.36
C LEU A 119 6.87 -5.22 21.34
N LEU A 120 6.75 -5.96 20.25
CA LEU A 120 5.76 -7.02 20.13
C LEU A 120 6.00 -8.13 21.17
N ARG A 121 7.26 -8.43 21.49
CA ARG A 121 7.63 -9.40 22.53
C ARG A 121 7.17 -8.99 23.93
N PHE A 122 7.31 -7.71 24.31
CA PHE A 122 6.76 -7.21 25.59
C PHE A 122 5.26 -7.52 25.74
N PHE A 123 4.50 -7.42 24.65
CA PHE A 123 3.07 -7.68 24.66
C PHE A 123 2.72 -9.17 24.59
N THR A 124 3.41 -9.95 23.77
CA THR A 124 3.16 -11.41 23.68
C THR A 124 3.52 -12.12 24.98
N ASP A 125 4.57 -11.69 25.68
CA ASP A 125 4.96 -12.27 26.97
C ASP A 125 3.92 -12.00 28.06
N ALA A 126 3.18 -10.89 27.94
CA ALA A 126 2.09 -10.49 28.83
C ALA A 126 0.70 -10.94 28.36
N ASP A 127 0.58 -11.64 27.24
CA ASP A 127 -0.69 -12.13 26.70
C ASP A 127 -1.06 -13.51 27.31
N PRO A 128 -2.14 -13.59 28.12
CA PRO A 128 -2.57 -14.85 28.72
C PRO A 128 -3.15 -15.84 27.71
N ALA A 129 -3.59 -15.37 26.54
CA ALA A 129 -4.22 -16.16 25.49
C ALA A 129 -3.26 -16.49 24.33
N LEU A 130 -1.95 -16.23 24.48
CA LEU A 130 -0.95 -16.45 23.42
C LEU A 130 -0.95 -17.89 22.87
N GLU A 131 -1.27 -18.89 23.70
CA GLU A 131 -1.30 -20.30 23.29
C GLU A 131 -2.30 -20.57 22.15
N LEU A 132 -3.40 -19.81 22.07
CA LEU A 132 -4.36 -19.88 20.98
C LEU A 132 -3.73 -19.46 19.63
N LEU A 133 -2.73 -18.58 19.69
CA LEU A 133 -2.01 -18.05 18.54
C LEU A 133 -0.77 -18.84 18.16
N GLN A 134 -0.06 -19.45 19.12
CA GLN A 134 1.18 -20.21 18.87
C GLN A 134 1.00 -21.27 17.77
N ASN A 135 -0.07 -22.04 17.83
CA ASN A 135 -0.34 -23.10 16.85
C ASN A 135 -0.63 -22.56 15.42
N SER A 136 -0.92 -21.28 15.29
CA SER A 136 -1.34 -20.63 14.04
C SER A 136 -0.31 -19.66 13.47
N LEU A 137 0.59 -19.12 14.30
CA LEU A 137 1.54 -18.06 13.95
C LEU A 137 3.01 -18.50 13.98
N VAL A 138 3.29 -19.79 14.19
CA VAL A 138 4.61 -20.36 13.90
C VAL A 138 4.79 -20.44 12.37
N ILE A 139 5.41 -19.40 11.82
CA ILE A 139 5.68 -19.27 10.39
C ILE A 139 6.69 -20.34 9.98
N LYS A 140 6.30 -21.20 9.03
CA LYS A 140 7.18 -22.22 8.44
C LYS A 140 7.72 -21.76 7.08
N ALA A 141 8.85 -22.33 6.69
CA ALA A 141 9.53 -21.98 5.43
C ALA A 141 8.66 -22.24 4.17
N ASP A 142 7.65 -23.10 4.25
CA ASP A 142 6.75 -23.51 3.17
C ASP A 142 5.47 -22.66 3.06
N TRP A 143 5.22 -21.69 3.96
CA TRP A 143 4.00 -20.87 3.95
C TRP A 143 3.75 -20.11 2.62
N GLY A 144 2.64 -20.39 1.93
CA GLY A 144 2.20 -19.62 0.77
C GLY A 144 1.26 -18.47 1.15
N PRO A 145 0.74 -17.71 0.16
CA PRO A 145 -0.18 -16.59 0.39
C PRO A 145 -1.46 -16.97 1.15
N ARG A 146 -1.95 -18.20 0.98
CA ARG A 146 -3.14 -18.71 1.69
C ARG A 146 -2.90 -18.84 3.19
N GLN A 147 -1.76 -19.41 3.59
CA GLN A 147 -1.38 -19.57 5.00
C GLN A 147 -1.23 -18.20 5.69
N PHE A 148 -0.61 -17.21 5.04
CA PHE A 148 -0.57 -15.85 5.56
C PHE A 148 -1.96 -15.23 5.71
N SER A 149 -2.85 -15.42 4.72
CA SER A 149 -4.23 -14.91 4.79
C SER A 149 -5.03 -15.52 5.93
N ASP A 150 -4.88 -16.84 6.15
CA ASP A 150 -5.53 -17.56 7.25
C ASP A 150 -4.97 -17.12 8.62
N ALA A 151 -3.66 -16.92 8.73
CA ALA A 151 -3.02 -16.40 9.92
C ALA A 151 -3.49 -14.96 10.25
N VAL A 152 -3.66 -14.10 9.24
CA VAL A 152 -4.22 -12.74 9.41
C VAL A 152 -5.65 -12.81 9.91
N ARG A 153 -6.47 -13.75 9.40
CA ARG A 153 -7.85 -13.94 9.87
C ARG A 153 -7.90 -14.34 11.34
N ARG A 154 -7.12 -15.35 11.74
CA ARG A 154 -7.05 -15.80 13.14
C ARG A 154 -6.54 -14.71 14.08
N LEU A 155 -5.56 -13.94 13.64
CA LEU A 155 -5.04 -12.81 14.42
C LEU A 155 -6.08 -11.69 14.60
N LYS A 156 -7.01 -11.50 13.66
CA LYS A 156 -8.13 -10.54 13.83
C LYS A 156 -9.17 -11.01 14.85
N GLU A 157 -9.32 -12.33 15.00
CA GLU A 157 -10.24 -12.95 15.97
C GLU A 157 -9.63 -13.00 17.38
N HIS A 158 -8.32 -12.83 17.50
CA HIS A 158 -7.62 -12.82 18.78
C HIS A 158 -7.90 -11.53 19.57
N PRO A 159 -8.19 -11.62 20.89
CA PRO A 159 -8.52 -10.46 21.71
C PRO A 159 -7.37 -9.45 21.88
N CYS A 160 -6.10 -9.86 21.69
CA CYS A 160 -4.92 -9.02 21.88
C CYS A 160 -4.94 -8.25 23.22
N GLN A 161 -5.20 -8.96 24.33
CA GLN A 161 -5.29 -8.37 25.66
C GLN A 161 -4.00 -8.64 26.44
N VAL A 162 -3.29 -7.58 26.81
CA VAL A 162 -2.12 -7.66 27.67
C VAL A 162 -2.55 -7.60 29.13
N ARG A 163 -1.90 -8.43 29.94
CA ARG A 163 -2.01 -8.37 31.39
C ARG A 163 -0.99 -7.35 31.91
N ILE A 164 -1.46 -6.17 32.32
CA ILE A 164 -0.57 -5.05 32.66
C ILE A 164 0.35 -5.34 33.86
N ASP A 165 -0.10 -6.15 34.82
CA ASP A 165 0.72 -6.62 35.96
C ASP A 165 1.86 -7.55 35.54
N ALA A 166 1.80 -8.17 34.35
CA ALA A 166 2.89 -8.94 33.79
C ALA A 166 3.89 -8.10 32.98
N ILE A 167 3.61 -6.80 32.76
CA ILE A 167 4.49 -5.90 32.02
C ILE A 167 5.35 -5.13 33.00
N ASP A 168 6.67 -5.24 32.85
CA ASP A 168 7.61 -4.31 33.48
C ASP A 168 7.55 -2.95 32.77
N LEU A 169 6.72 -2.05 33.31
CA LEU A 169 6.52 -0.70 32.78
C LEU A 169 7.82 0.12 32.78
N ALA A 170 8.74 -0.12 33.71
CA ALA A 170 10.01 0.61 33.76
C ALA A 170 10.94 0.17 32.62
N SER A 171 11.04 -1.14 32.37
CA SER A 171 11.76 -1.68 31.22
C SER A 171 11.15 -1.24 29.89
N LEU A 172 9.82 -1.22 29.79
CA LEU A 172 9.11 -0.74 28.59
C LEU A 172 9.36 0.76 28.35
N LYS A 173 9.26 1.60 29.39
CA LYS A 173 9.58 3.03 29.33
C LYS A 173 11.01 3.24 28.83
N CYS A 174 11.99 2.60 29.46
CA CYS A 174 13.40 2.71 29.07
C CYS A 174 13.62 2.33 27.60
N PHE A 175 13.02 1.23 27.16
CA PHE A 175 13.09 0.78 25.77
C PHE A 175 12.46 1.79 24.80
N LEU A 176 11.26 2.31 25.09
CA LEU A 176 10.60 3.29 24.22
C LEU A 176 11.35 4.63 24.17
N THR A 177 11.94 5.06 25.30
CA THR A 177 12.83 6.22 25.36
C THR A 177 14.08 6.02 24.50
N GLU A 178 14.72 4.85 24.57
CA GLU A 178 15.88 4.51 23.73
C GLU A 178 15.54 4.57 22.23
N LYS A 179 14.32 4.19 21.85
CA LYS A 179 13.88 4.17 20.44
C LYS A 179 13.23 5.48 19.98
N SER A 180 13.27 6.55 20.78
CA SER A 180 12.63 7.83 20.46
C SER A 180 13.11 8.42 19.14
N GLU A 181 14.43 8.49 18.93
CA GLU A 181 15.01 9.09 17.71
C GLU A 181 14.61 8.32 16.46
N LEU A 182 14.57 6.98 16.54
CA LEU A 182 14.09 6.14 15.46
C LEU A 182 12.62 6.47 15.14
N LEU A 183 11.73 6.46 16.15
CA LEU A 183 10.29 6.66 15.93
C LEU A 183 9.98 8.03 15.32
N VAL A 184 10.66 9.09 15.79
CA VAL A 184 10.54 10.43 15.22
C VAL A 184 11.09 10.48 13.80
N GLY A 185 12.28 9.91 13.55
CA GLY A 185 12.86 9.85 12.21
C GLY A 185 12.03 9.03 11.21
N LEU A 186 11.25 8.04 11.69
CA LEU A 186 10.28 7.33 10.86
C LEU A 186 9.13 8.25 10.45
N MET A 187 8.62 9.12 11.34
CA MET A 187 7.55 10.07 11.02
C MET A 187 7.97 11.16 10.05
N GLU A 188 9.24 11.56 10.07
CA GLU A 188 9.80 12.52 9.11
C GLU A 188 9.96 11.93 7.69
N ASN A 189 9.73 10.63 7.53
CA ASN A 189 9.88 9.98 6.24
C ASN A 189 8.79 10.43 5.25
N PRO A 190 9.15 10.96 4.07
CA PRO A 190 8.18 11.53 3.13
C PRO A 190 7.22 10.50 2.51
N TYR A 191 7.48 9.20 2.67
CA TYR A 191 6.60 8.13 2.19
C TYR A 191 5.52 7.72 3.21
N MET A 192 5.65 8.16 4.47
CA MET A 192 4.63 7.99 5.50
C MET A 192 3.50 8.98 5.24
N LEU A 193 2.30 8.47 5.00
CA LEU A 193 1.11 9.33 4.90
C LEU A 193 0.32 9.31 6.20
N GLU A 194 -0.37 10.42 6.43
CA GLU A 194 -1.36 10.55 7.48
C GLU A 194 -2.46 9.49 7.30
N HIS A 195 -2.89 8.86 8.40
CA HIS A 195 -3.94 7.83 8.43
C HIS A 195 -3.61 6.51 7.70
N GLU A 196 -2.33 6.18 7.54
CA GLU A 196 -1.91 4.83 7.19
C GLU A 196 -1.64 3.98 8.44
N THR A 197 -1.94 2.68 8.36
CA THR A 197 -1.83 1.76 9.50
C THR A 197 -0.47 1.78 10.19
N PHE A 198 0.61 1.96 9.43
CA PHE A 198 1.96 2.05 9.99
C PHE A 198 2.22 3.40 10.68
N THR A 199 1.77 4.51 10.08
CA THR A 199 1.83 5.84 10.70
C THR A 199 1.04 5.89 11.99
N ASP A 200 -0.21 5.40 11.99
CA ASP A 200 -1.07 5.35 13.17
C ASP A 200 -0.44 4.51 14.29
N LEU A 201 0.25 3.43 13.92
CA LEU A 201 0.99 2.60 14.89
C LEU A 201 2.17 3.38 15.50
N VAL A 202 2.99 4.05 14.69
CA VAL A 202 4.14 4.83 15.20
C VAL A 202 3.67 5.95 16.13
N ILE A 203 2.59 6.66 15.76
CA ILE A 203 1.96 7.68 16.60
C ILE A 203 1.45 7.07 17.91
N ALA A 204 0.75 5.94 17.86
CA ALA A 204 0.27 5.28 19.08
C ALA A 204 1.41 4.85 20.02
N VAL A 205 2.54 4.38 19.46
CA VAL A 205 3.73 4.03 20.25
C VAL A 205 4.38 5.26 20.87
N LEU A 206 4.47 6.38 20.14
CA LEU A 206 4.96 7.65 20.67
C LEU A 206 4.04 8.20 21.77
N HIS A 207 2.72 8.07 21.61
CA HIS A 207 1.77 8.46 22.63
C HIS A 207 1.96 7.65 23.93
N LEU A 208 2.06 6.32 23.82
CA LEU A 208 2.34 5.47 24.98
C LEU A 208 3.67 5.84 25.65
N LYS A 209 4.70 6.14 24.85
CA LYS A 209 5.99 6.62 25.35
C LYS A 209 5.82 7.91 26.16
N GLU A 210 5.16 8.92 25.60
CA GLU A 210 4.94 10.21 26.26
C GLU A 210 4.17 10.04 27.57
N GLU A 211 3.13 9.19 27.58
CA GLU A 211 2.37 8.92 28.79
C GLU A 211 3.24 8.26 29.88
N LEU A 212 4.07 7.27 29.53
CA LEU A 212 5.01 6.65 30.47
C LEU A 212 6.11 7.61 30.94
N GLU A 213 6.62 8.47 30.04
CA GLU A 213 7.64 9.47 30.36
C GLU A 213 7.15 10.54 31.32
N SER A 214 5.90 10.98 31.15
CA SER A 214 5.25 12.00 31.98
C SER A 214 5.07 11.59 33.45
N ARG A 215 5.17 10.29 33.75
CA ARG A 215 4.99 9.74 35.10
C ARG A 215 6.33 9.66 35.83
N GLU A 216 6.41 10.33 36.99
CA GLU A 216 7.58 10.29 37.88
C GLU A 216 7.78 8.89 38.50
N THR A 217 6.68 8.24 38.90
CA THR A 217 6.68 6.87 39.41
C THR A 217 5.69 6.01 38.62
N LEU A 218 6.10 4.79 38.27
CA LEU A 218 5.28 3.83 37.53
C LEU A 218 4.63 2.77 38.44
N THR A 219 5.02 2.76 39.73
CA THR A 219 4.46 1.86 40.74
C THR A 219 4.49 2.57 42.11
N PRO A 220 3.37 2.67 42.84
CA PRO A 220 2.01 2.24 42.46
C PRO A 220 1.28 3.29 41.58
N LEU A 221 0.43 2.83 40.67
CA LEU A 221 -0.49 3.66 39.87
C LEU A 221 -1.95 3.36 40.24
N PRO A 222 -2.87 4.35 40.12
CA PRO A 222 -4.30 4.13 40.26
C PRO A 222 -4.82 3.10 39.25
N GLN A 223 -5.87 2.34 39.60
CA GLN A 223 -6.46 1.34 38.70
C GLN A 223 -6.96 1.94 37.39
N SER A 224 -7.54 3.14 37.41
CA SER A 224 -7.97 3.86 36.21
C SER A 224 -6.83 4.10 35.21
N ASP A 225 -5.64 4.39 35.72
CA ASP A 225 -4.46 4.65 34.90
C ASP A 225 -3.88 3.36 34.35
N LEU A 226 -3.92 2.28 35.14
CA LEU A 226 -3.55 0.95 34.68
C LEU A 226 -4.49 0.46 33.57
N ASP A 227 -5.79 0.68 33.72
CA ASP A 227 -6.79 0.33 32.70
C ASP A 227 -6.60 1.15 31.41
N HIS A 228 -6.28 2.44 31.55
CA HIS A 228 -5.96 3.32 30.42
C HIS A 228 -4.73 2.83 29.63
N LEU A 229 -3.61 2.62 30.32
CA LEU A 229 -2.37 2.11 29.73
C LEU A 229 -2.57 0.74 29.08
N ALA A 230 -3.31 -0.16 29.73
CA ALA A 230 -3.63 -1.46 29.17
C ALA A 230 -4.44 -1.33 27.86
N GLY A 231 -5.42 -0.42 27.81
CA GLY A 231 -6.19 -0.13 26.60
C GLY A 231 -5.32 0.33 25.43
N ASP A 232 -4.39 1.24 25.69
CA ASP A 232 -3.44 1.72 24.67
C ASP A 232 -2.47 0.63 24.22
N MET A 233 -1.93 -0.16 25.15
CA MET A 233 -1.09 -1.32 24.83
C MET A 233 -1.84 -2.37 24.00
N ASN A 234 -3.11 -2.65 24.31
CA ASN A 234 -3.94 -3.58 23.54
C ASN A 234 -4.13 -3.10 22.10
N ARG A 235 -4.41 -1.79 21.91
CA ARG A 235 -4.55 -1.17 20.59
C ARG A 235 -3.25 -1.32 19.78
N ILE A 236 -2.11 -0.97 20.39
CA ILE A 236 -0.79 -1.08 19.77
C ILE A 236 -0.49 -2.55 19.46
N TYR A 237 -0.70 -3.47 20.40
CA TYR A 237 -0.44 -4.89 20.23
C TYR A 237 -1.20 -5.47 19.04
N ALA A 238 -2.50 -5.16 18.94
CA ALA A 238 -3.33 -5.62 17.83
C ALA A 238 -2.86 -5.06 16.47
N GLN A 239 -2.53 -3.76 16.40
CA GLN A 239 -2.02 -3.14 15.17
C GLN A 239 -0.65 -3.68 14.78
N LEU A 240 0.28 -3.74 15.73
CA LEU A 240 1.65 -4.21 15.57
C LEU A 240 1.70 -5.66 15.11
N SER A 241 0.88 -6.53 15.70
CA SER A 241 0.78 -7.94 15.30
C SER A 241 0.35 -8.10 13.84
N ARG A 242 -0.69 -7.36 13.41
CA ARG A 242 -1.21 -7.44 12.03
C ARG A 242 -0.20 -6.91 11.02
N LEU A 243 0.46 -5.81 11.38
CA LEU A 243 1.49 -5.20 10.54
C LEU A 243 2.71 -6.12 10.42
N TRP A 244 3.13 -6.76 11.52
CA TRP A 244 4.23 -7.72 11.54
C TRP A 244 3.95 -8.88 10.60
N LEU A 245 2.77 -9.49 10.69
CA LEU A 245 2.42 -10.63 9.83
C LEU A 245 2.35 -10.25 8.34
N THR A 246 1.82 -9.06 8.04
CA THR A 246 1.81 -8.51 6.68
C THR A 246 3.24 -8.30 6.17
N HIS A 247 4.11 -7.73 7.01
CA HIS A 247 5.52 -7.53 6.72
C HIS A 247 6.27 -8.85 6.49
N MET A 248 6.00 -9.89 7.29
CA MET A 248 6.57 -11.22 7.10
C MET A 248 6.21 -11.83 5.75
N GLY A 249 4.96 -11.67 5.30
CA GLY A 249 4.53 -12.08 3.97
C GLY A 249 5.31 -11.37 2.85
N HIS A 250 5.53 -10.06 3.00
CA HIS A 250 6.34 -9.28 2.07
C HIS A 250 7.82 -9.71 2.07
N LEU A 251 8.44 -9.87 3.25
CA LEU A 251 9.82 -10.33 3.37
C LEU A 251 10.03 -11.68 2.68
N LYS A 252 9.09 -12.61 2.80
CA LYS A 252 9.19 -13.92 2.15
C LYS A 252 9.36 -13.81 0.63
N GLY A 253 8.61 -12.92 -0.01
CA GLY A 253 8.66 -12.72 -1.46
C GLY A 253 9.83 -11.85 -1.92
N ALA A 254 10.10 -10.74 -1.21
CA ALA A 254 11.05 -9.73 -1.65
C ALA A 254 12.46 -9.92 -1.10
N TYR A 255 12.60 -10.44 0.11
CA TYR A 255 13.89 -10.56 0.83
C TYR A 255 14.00 -11.86 1.64
N PRO A 256 14.17 -13.03 0.98
CA PRO A 256 14.15 -14.35 1.65
C PRO A 256 15.19 -14.50 2.78
N PHE A 257 16.33 -13.82 2.68
CA PHE A 257 17.36 -13.83 3.72
C PHE A 257 16.92 -13.11 5.00
N LEU A 258 16.25 -11.94 4.87
CA LEU A 258 15.67 -11.23 6.01
C LEU A 258 14.50 -12.02 6.62
N PHE A 259 13.70 -12.65 5.76
CA PHE A 259 12.60 -13.51 6.20
C PHE A 259 13.09 -14.65 7.10
N SER A 260 14.15 -15.36 6.71
CA SER A 260 14.74 -16.45 7.51
C SER A 260 15.21 -15.99 8.89
N LEU A 261 15.80 -14.79 9.00
CA LEU A 261 16.18 -14.22 10.28
C LEU A 261 14.95 -13.81 11.11
N ALA A 262 13.95 -13.20 10.47
CA ALA A 262 12.74 -12.74 11.14
C ALA A 262 11.88 -13.90 11.68
N VAL A 263 11.82 -15.03 10.97
CA VAL A 263 11.15 -16.27 11.45
C VAL A 263 11.82 -16.79 12.72
N ARG A 264 13.16 -16.76 12.80
CA ARG A 264 13.90 -17.16 14.01
C ARG A 264 13.74 -16.20 15.19
N LYS A 265 13.29 -14.98 14.92
CA LYS A 265 12.99 -13.95 15.93
C LYS A 265 11.48 -13.82 16.17
N ASN A 266 10.66 -14.77 15.72
CA ASN A 266 9.21 -14.71 15.79
C ASN A 266 8.74 -14.41 17.23
N PRO A 267 8.06 -13.27 17.48
CA PRO A 267 7.63 -12.90 18.83
C PRO A 267 6.46 -13.76 19.33
N PHE A 268 5.76 -14.47 18.45
CA PHE A 268 4.67 -15.37 18.84
C PHE A 268 5.14 -16.78 19.19
N ASP A 269 6.43 -17.07 19.04
CA ASP A 269 7.03 -18.36 19.36
C ASP A 269 7.95 -18.21 20.59
N ARG A 270 7.54 -18.81 21.71
CA ARG A 270 8.29 -18.77 22.97
C ARG A 270 9.62 -19.53 22.91
N GLU A 271 9.78 -20.44 21.96
CA GLU A 271 11.01 -21.22 21.76
C GLU A 271 11.91 -20.61 20.67
N ALA A 272 11.53 -19.49 20.08
CA ALA A 272 12.26 -18.83 19.02
C ALA A 272 13.71 -18.52 19.44
N SER A 273 14.67 -19.10 18.72
CA SER A 273 16.10 -18.86 18.92
C SER A 273 16.79 -18.43 17.64
N VAL A 274 17.68 -17.45 17.75
CA VAL A 274 18.49 -16.97 16.62
C VAL A 274 19.59 -17.97 16.25
N VAL A 275 19.95 -18.88 17.17
CA VAL A 275 21.01 -19.88 16.99
C VAL A 275 20.53 -21.02 16.09
N VAL A 276 21.23 -21.24 14.98
CA VAL A 276 21.02 -22.41 14.11
C VAL A 276 21.61 -23.62 14.82
N ARG A 277 20.76 -24.48 15.40
CA ARG A 277 21.20 -25.79 15.89
C ARG A 277 21.20 -26.75 14.68
N TYR A 278 22.39 -27.21 14.31
CA TYR A 278 22.60 -28.27 13.32
C TYR A 278 22.30 -29.65 13.93
#